data_AF-X0R3D0-F1
#
_entry.id   AF-X0R3D0-F1
#
_cell.length_a   1.000
_cell.length_b   1.000
_cell.length_c   1.000
_cell.angle_alpha   90.00
_cell.angle_beta   90.00
_cell.angle_gamma   90.00
#
_symmetry.space_group_name_H-M   'P 1'
#
loop_
_entity.id
_entity.type
_entity.pdbx_description
1 polymer ?
#
loop_
_entity_poly.entity_id
_entity_poly.type
_entity_poly.pdbx_seq_one_letter_code
_entity_poly.pdbx_strand_id
1 'polypeptide(L)'
;MSASTGNPSADQPLPSLATVDIAADPHLITVAARTGTDIELRIHTSIAAFDVAGEQWFPAAAGFAVTVLVHTLDAETGRPRYLQPAEPSEWARAIFSTAGASHGYFLGAVDPDTGSHRDGQLAHRLYLDTDRQAIPVPRQVLTCPHYLLSAIDGRAEITIPTPA
;
A
#
# COMPACT_ATOMS: atom_id res chain seq x y z
N MET A 1 -22.69 -18.03 -16.31
CA MET A 1 -22.08 -17.71 -15.01
C MET A 1 -21.45 -16.33 -15.15
N SER A 2 -22.09 -15.31 -14.59
CA SER A 2 -21.66 -13.92 -14.72
C SER A 2 -20.46 -13.66 -13.81
N ALA A 3 -19.37 -13.16 -14.39
CA ALA A 3 -18.23 -12.66 -13.64
C ALA A 3 -18.65 -11.39 -12.90
N SER A 4 -18.57 -11.41 -11.57
CA SER A 4 -18.75 -10.20 -10.76
C SER A 4 -17.49 -9.36 -10.90
N THR A 5 -17.59 -8.23 -11.60
CA THR A 5 -16.55 -7.19 -11.62
C THR A 5 -16.60 -6.44 -10.29
N GLY A 6 -16.14 -7.11 -9.22
CA GLY A 6 -16.23 -6.61 -7.87
C GLY A 6 -15.06 -5.69 -7.53
N ASN A 7 -15.37 -4.41 -7.32
CA ASN A 7 -14.68 -3.56 -6.33
C ASN A 7 -14.35 -4.38 -5.06
N PRO A 8 -13.33 -4.01 -4.26
CA PRO A 8 -13.15 -4.59 -2.93
C PRO A 8 -14.53 -4.61 -2.26
N SER A 9 -15.03 -5.80 -1.91
CA SER A 9 -16.45 -6.02 -1.57
C SER A 9 -16.98 -4.83 -0.78
N ALA A 10 -18.07 -4.22 -1.26
CA ALA A 10 -18.67 -3.03 -0.67
C ALA A 10 -19.02 -3.18 0.84
N ASP A 11 -18.94 -4.40 1.36
CA ASP A 11 -19.26 -4.78 2.73
C ASP A 11 -18.05 -4.86 3.68
N GLN A 12 -16.80 -4.79 3.20
CA GLN A 12 -15.64 -4.85 4.10
C GLN A 12 -15.29 -3.46 4.61
N PRO A 13 -15.43 -3.18 5.92
CA PRO A 13 -15.17 -1.84 6.46
C PRO A 13 -13.68 -1.50 6.31
N LEU A 14 -13.38 -0.46 5.53
CA LEU A 14 -12.04 0.07 5.39
C LEU A 14 -11.71 1.00 6.58
N PRO A 15 -10.43 1.06 6.99
CA PRO A 15 -10.01 2.00 8.02
C PRO A 15 -10.15 3.44 7.51
N SER A 16 -10.77 4.31 8.31
CA SER A 16 -10.85 5.75 8.03
C SER A 16 -9.54 6.43 8.44
N LEU A 17 -8.64 6.69 7.50
CA LEU A 17 -7.34 7.32 7.80
C LEU A 17 -7.43 8.74 8.38
N ALA A 18 -8.59 9.40 8.24
CA ALA A 18 -8.88 10.68 8.86
C ALA A 18 -9.11 10.59 10.38
N THR A 19 -9.53 9.42 10.88
CA THR A 19 -9.90 9.20 12.29
C THR A 19 -9.13 8.08 12.97
N VAL A 20 -8.33 7.32 12.22
CA VAL A 20 -7.45 6.29 12.78
C VAL A 20 -6.36 6.99 13.61
N ASP A 21 -6.41 6.73 14.91
CA ASP A 21 -5.39 7.15 15.87
C ASP A 21 -4.03 6.53 15.51
N ILE A 22 -2.97 7.14 16.06
CA ILE A 22 -1.63 6.54 16.07
C ILE A 22 -1.69 5.33 17.00
N ALA A 23 -2.28 4.23 16.53
CA ALA A 23 -2.52 3.04 17.31
C ALA A 23 -1.32 2.09 17.21
N ALA A 24 -0.96 1.47 18.34
CA ALA A 24 0.05 0.42 18.39
C ALA A 24 -0.36 -0.84 17.60
N ASP A 25 -1.67 -1.05 17.44
CA ASP A 25 -2.23 -2.21 16.74
C ASP A 25 -2.65 -1.84 15.31
N PRO A 26 -2.09 -2.49 14.27
CA PRO A 26 -2.49 -2.26 12.90
C PRO A 26 -3.92 -2.76 12.66
N HIS A 27 -4.68 -2.00 11.87
CA HIS A 27 -5.99 -2.47 11.40
C HIS A 27 -5.79 -3.66 10.45
N LEU A 28 -6.41 -4.79 10.77
CA LEU A 28 -6.29 -6.06 10.05
C LEU A 28 -7.56 -6.35 9.24
N ILE A 29 -7.38 -6.55 7.94
CA ILE A 29 -8.40 -7.06 7.02
C ILE A 29 -7.93 -8.41 6.49
N THR A 30 -8.81 -9.40 6.53
CA THR A 30 -8.57 -10.74 5.94
C THR A 30 -9.63 -11.01 4.89
N VAL A 31 -9.20 -11.42 3.70
CA VAL A 31 -10.08 -11.63 2.54
C VAL A 31 -9.47 -12.64 1.58
N ALA A 32 -10.31 -13.44 0.90
CA ALA A 32 -9.84 -14.31 -0.18
C ALA A 32 -9.37 -13.49 -1.39
N ALA A 33 -8.27 -13.89 -2.02
CA ALA A 33 -7.82 -13.27 -3.26
C ALA A 33 -8.81 -13.56 -4.40
N ARG A 34 -9.07 -12.55 -5.24
CA ARG A 34 -9.89 -12.66 -6.45
C ARG A 34 -9.15 -13.37 -7.58
N THR A 35 -7.84 -13.18 -7.65
CA THR A 35 -6.99 -13.63 -8.78
C THR A 35 -6.13 -14.85 -8.45
N GLY A 36 -6.33 -15.48 -7.28
CA GLY A 36 -5.55 -16.64 -6.85
C GLY A 36 -6.42 -17.68 -6.12
N THR A 37 -6.33 -18.94 -6.55
CA THR A 37 -6.99 -20.06 -5.88
C THR A 37 -6.29 -20.37 -4.57
N ASP A 38 -7.06 -20.57 -3.49
CA ASP A 38 -6.55 -20.89 -2.15
C ASP A 38 -5.54 -19.87 -1.62
N ILE A 39 -5.66 -18.61 -2.05
CA ILE A 39 -4.85 -17.49 -1.55
C ILE A 39 -5.72 -16.58 -0.68
N GLU A 40 -5.24 -16.30 0.53
CA GLU A 40 -5.77 -15.31 1.45
C GLU A 40 -4.88 -14.06 1.44
N LEU A 41 -5.50 -12.89 1.42
CA LEU A 41 -4.85 -11.62 1.66
C LEU A 41 -5.04 -11.22 3.12
N ARG A 42 -3.94 -10.95 3.83
CA ARG A 42 -3.96 -10.27 5.13
C ARG A 42 -3.37 -8.89 4.98
N ILE A 43 -4.22 -7.89 5.17
CA ILE A 43 -3.88 -6.50 4.91
C ILE A 43 -3.75 -5.80 6.26
N HIS A 44 -2.55 -5.34 6.58
CA HIS A 44 -2.25 -4.59 7.80
C HIS A 44 -2.12 -3.12 7.44
N THR A 45 -2.87 -2.26 8.12
CA THR A 45 -2.76 -0.81 7.98
C THR A 45 -2.28 -0.21 9.29
N SER A 46 -1.16 0.52 9.26
CA SER A 46 -0.63 1.26 10.41
C SER A 46 -0.36 2.71 10.07
N ILE A 47 -0.36 3.57 11.09
CA ILE A 47 -0.04 5.00 10.97
C ILE A 47 1.03 5.33 12.00
N ALA A 48 2.16 5.86 11.53
CA ALA A 48 3.26 6.29 12.39
C ALA A 48 3.55 7.77 12.15
N ALA A 49 3.71 8.56 13.22
CA ALA A 49 4.17 9.93 13.09
C ALA A 49 5.65 9.97 12.69
N PHE A 50 6.03 10.98 11.92
CA PHE A 50 7.42 11.33 11.67
C PHE A 50 7.64 12.83 11.92
N ASP A 51 8.84 13.16 12.36
CA ASP A 51 9.35 14.52 12.48
C ASP A 51 10.82 14.49 12.07
N VAL A 52 11.11 15.09 10.91
CA VAL A 52 12.44 15.06 10.29
C VAL A 52 12.97 16.48 10.15
N ALA A 53 14.21 16.66 10.60
CA ALA A 53 14.90 17.92 10.51
C ALA A 53 15.10 18.36 9.05
N GLY A 54 15.20 19.67 8.87
CA GLY A 54 15.58 20.24 7.59
C GLY A 54 17.04 19.95 7.28
N GLU A 55 17.32 19.69 6.00
CA GLU A 55 18.66 19.67 5.43
C GLU A 55 18.90 20.96 4.63
N GLN A 56 20.15 21.23 4.24
CA GLN A 56 20.54 22.49 3.59
C GLN A 56 19.66 22.91 2.39
N TRP A 57 19.09 21.94 1.67
CA TRP A 57 18.22 22.17 0.52
C TRP A 57 16.82 21.56 0.66
N PHE A 58 16.51 20.96 1.82
CA PHE A 58 15.21 20.34 2.08
C PHE A 58 14.64 20.86 3.40
N PRO A 59 13.46 21.51 3.39
CA PRO A 59 12.88 21.98 4.63
C PRO A 59 12.56 20.81 5.57
N ALA A 60 12.46 21.11 6.88
CA ALA A 60 11.94 20.17 7.85
C ALA A 60 10.52 19.74 7.46
N ALA A 61 10.15 18.51 7.81
CA ALA A 61 8.83 17.98 7.54
C ALA A 61 8.35 17.16 8.73
N ALA A 62 7.08 17.31 9.09
CA ALA A 62 6.42 16.50 10.09
C ALA A 62 5.06 16.06 9.56
N GLY A 63 4.60 14.90 10.02
CA GLY A 63 3.35 14.33 9.55
C GLY A 63 3.22 12.86 9.91
N PHE A 64 2.53 12.11 9.06
CA PHE A 64 2.23 10.71 9.29
C PHE A 64 2.58 9.87 8.07
N ALA A 65 3.22 8.73 8.30
CA ALA A 65 3.38 7.68 7.33
C ALA A 65 2.29 6.62 7.57
N VAL A 66 1.41 6.46 6.58
CA VAL A 66 0.44 5.37 6.53
C VAL A 66 1.08 4.22 5.76
N THR A 67 1.22 3.07 6.41
CA THR A 67 1.80 1.87 5.82
C THR A 67 0.69 0.85 5.62
N VAL A 68 0.56 0.33 4.40
CA VAL A 68 -0.28 -0.82 4.10
C VAL A 68 0.65 -1.98 3.72
N LEU A 69 0.60 -3.05 4.49
CA LEU A 69 1.27 -4.31 4.18
C LEU A 69 0.22 -5.31 3.73
N VAL A 70 0.37 -5.83 2.51
CA VAL A 70 -0.48 -6.90 2.00
C VAL A 70 0.32 -8.18 2.00
N HIS A 71 -0.02 -9.09 2.91
CA HIS A 71 0.50 -10.43 2.93
C HIS A 71 -0.34 -11.33 2.03
N THR A 72 0.31 -12.07 1.14
CA THR A 72 -0.32 -13.04 0.25
C THR A 72 0.02 -14.44 0.77
N LEU A 73 -0.97 -15.12 1.32
CA LEU A 73 -0.80 -16.37 2.05
C LEU A 73 -1.60 -17.49 1.41
N ASP A 74 -1.09 -18.70 1.49
CA ASP A 74 -1.85 -19.92 1.26
C ASP A 74 -2.96 -20.04 2.34
N ALA A 75 -4.21 -20.18 1.93
CA ALA A 75 -5.37 -20.13 2.82
C ALA A 75 -5.40 -21.31 3.81
N GLU A 76 -4.86 -22.47 3.43
CA GLU A 76 -4.81 -23.65 4.31
C GLU A 76 -3.59 -23.64 5.22
N THR A 77 -2.42 -23.36 4.66
CA THR A 77 -1.14 -23.52 5.37
C THR A 77 -0.62 -22.25 6.01
N GLY A 78 -1.17 -21.08 5.66
CA GLY A 78 -0.72 -19.77 6.11
C GLY A 78 0.68 -19.39 5.59
N ARG A 79 1.24 -20.16 4.64
CA ARG A 79 2.58 -19.91 4.10
C ARG A 79 2.55 -18.80 3.04
N PRO A 80 3.62 -18.00 2.91
CA PRO A 80 3.77 -17.06 1.80
C PRO A 80 3.48 -17.70 0.44
N ARG A 81 2.63 -17.06 -0.36
CA ARG A 81 2.33 -17.39 -1.75
C ARG A 81 2.54 -16.18 -2.62
N TYR A 82 2.98 -16.41 -3.85
CA TYR A 82 3.05 -15.33 -4.83
C TYR A 82 1.66 -15.03 -5.38
N LEU A 83 1.33 -13.74 -5.43
CA LEU A 83 0.22 -13.19 -6.19
C LEU A 83 0.73 -11.97 -6.96
N GLN A 84 0.21 -11.75 -8.16
CA GLN A 84 0.61 -10.56 -8.93
C GLN A 84 0.23 -9.28 -8.18
N PRO A 85 1.05 -8.21 -8.23
CA PRO A 85 0.83 -7.00 -7.43
C PRO A 85 -0.45 -6.21 -7.72
N ALA A 86 -1.17 -6.48 -8.82
CA ALA A 86 -2.33 -5.72 -9.24
C ALA A 86 -3.43 -5.69 -8.16
N GLU A 87 -3.87 -6.87 -7.69
CA GLU A 87 -4.92 -6.98 -6.68
C GLU A 87 -4.47 -6.46 -5.29
N PRO A 88 -3.28 -6.82 -4.75
CA PRO A 88 -2.75 -6.20 -3.53
C PRO A 88 -2.69 -4.67 -3.62
N SER A 89 -2.32 -4.13 -4.78
CA SER A 89 -2.27 -2.68 -5.00
C SER A 89 -3.65 -2.05 -5.12
N GLU A 90 -4.70 -2.77 -5.53
CA GLU A 90 -6.09 -2.29 -5.45
C GLU A 90 -6.51 -2.03 -3.99
N TRP A 91 -6.15 -2.95 -3.09
CA TRP A 91 -6.44 -2.79 -1.66
C TRP A 91 -5.74 -1.59 -1.05
N ALA A 92 -4.44 -1.42 -1.31
CA ALA A 92 -3.70 -0.25 -0.83
C ALA A 92 -4.30 1.06 -1.33
N ARG A 93 -4.71 1.12 -2.61
CA ARG A 93 -5.35 2.33 -3.18
C ARG A 93 -6.71 2.61 -2.56
N ALA A 94 -7.53 1.58 -2.32
CA ALA A 94 -8.82 1.73 -1.65
C ALA A 94 -8.66 2.24 -0.20
N ILE A 95 -7.62 1.80 0.51
CA ILE A 95 -7.32 2.32 1.86
C ILE A 95 -6.85 3.78 1.80
N PHE A 96 -5.94 4.11 0.89
CA PHE A 96 -5.43 5.48 0.74
C PHE A 96 -6.52 6.47 0.32
N SER A 97 -7.49 6.05 -0.50
CA SER A 97 -8.60 6.92 -0.91
C SER A 97 -9.51 7.34 0.25
N THR A 98 -9.49 6.63 1.39
CA THR A 98 -10.21 7.07 2.60
C THR A 98 -9.65 8.36 3.21
N ALA A 99 -8.39 8.72 2.87
CA ALA A 99 -7.79 10.02 3.18
C ALA A 99 -7.97 11.04 2.05
N GLY A 100 -8.74 10.73 1.00
CA GLY A 100 -8.83 11.56 -0.21
C GLY A 100 -7.55 11.58 -1.04
N ALA A 101 -6.61 10.67 -0.78
CA ALA A 101 -5.34 10.65 -1.49
C ALA A 101 -5.52 10.24 -2.96
N SER A 102 -4.97 11.04 -3.87
CA SER A 102 -4.90 10.74 -5.30
C SER A 102 -3.64 9.97 -5.71
N HIS A 103 -2.71 9.78 -4.77
CA HIS A 103 -1.46 9.07 -4.98
C HIS A 103 -1.10 8.22 -3.77
N GLY A 104 -0.15 7.32 -3.97
CA GLY A 104 0.53 6.54 -2.95
C GLY A 104 1.82 5.98 -3.54
N TYR A 105 2.55 5.19 -2.77
CA TYR A 105 3.80 4.59 -3.20
C TYR A 105 3.76 3.07 -3.06
N PHE A 106 4.25 2.37 -4.08
CA PHE A 106 4.60 0.96 -4.02
C PHE A 106 6.08 0.83 -3.67
N LEU A 107 6.39 0.05 -2.64
CA LEU A 107 7.76 -0.14 -2.15
C LEU A 107 8.32 -1.50 -2.59
N GLY A 108 7.46 -2.44 -3.00
CA GLY A 108 7.85 -3.80 -3.36
C GLY A 108 7.74 -4.79 -2.21
N ALA A 109 8.43 -5.92 -2.35
CA ALA A 109 8.47 -7.00 -1.37
C ALA A 109 9.53 -6.71 -0.29
N VAL A 110 9.31 -5.63 0.46
CA VAL A 110 10.26 -5.13 1.45
C VAL A 110 9.59 -4.79 2.77
N ASP A 111 10.40 -4.77 3.81
CA ASP A 111 10.15 -4.09 5.06
C ASP A 111 10.20 -2.58 4.82
N PRO A 112 9.12 -1.83 5.08
CA PRO A 112 9.00 -0.44 4.64
C PRO A 112 9.92 0.52 5.40
N ASP A 113 10.43 0.13 6.56
CA ASP A 113 11.28 0.97 7.40
C ASP A 113 12.76 0.67 7.17
N THR A 114 13.11 -0.60 6.93
CA THR A 114 14.51 -1.02 6.73
C THR A 114 14.90 -1.24 5.27
N GLY A 115 13.93 -1.39 4.36
CA GLY A 115 14.17 -1.78 2.97
C GLY A 115 14.57 -3.24 2.76
N SER A 116 14.63 -4.04 3.83
CA SER A 116 14.99 -5.46 3.77
C SER A 116 13.94 -6.28 3.02
N HIS A 117 14.34 -7.25 2.20
CA HIS A 117 13.38 -8.10 1.48
C HIS A 117 12.47 -8.90 2.42
N ARG A 118 11.19 -9.05 2.05
CA ARG A 118 10.17 -9.83 2.79
C ARG A 118 9.35 -10.69 1.85
N ASP A 119 9.40 -12.00 2.04
CA ASP A 119 8.66 -12.96 1.22
C ASP A 119 7.16 -12.89 1.47
N GLY A 120 6.36 -12.94 0.40
CA GLY A 120 4.89 -12.94 0.47
C GLY A 120 4.27 -11.70 1.11
N GLN A 121 5.01 -10.60 1.13
CA GLN A 121 4.55 -9.29 1.57
C GLN A 121 4.74 -8.29 0.43
N LEU A 122 3.77 -7.42 0.23
CA LEU A 122 3.94 -6.22 -0.58
C LEU A 122 3.67 -5.00 0.30
N ALA A 123 4.60 -4.04 0.28
CA ALA A 123 4.52 -2.83 1.07
C ALA A 123 4.09 -1.64 0.20
N HIS A 124 3.20 -0.84 0.77
CA HIS A 124 2.71 0.40 0.19
C HIS A 124 2.74 1.50 1.24
N ARG A 125 3.01 2.74 0.81
CA ARG A 125 3.11 3.88 1.72
C ARG A 125 2.37 5.11 1.19
N LEU A 126 1.69 5.81 2.09
CA LEU A 126 1.13 7.13 1.88
C LEU A 126 1.71 8.05 2.95
N TYR A 127 2.04 9.28 2.57
CA TYR A 127 2.49 10.29 3.50
C TYR A 127 1.42 11.37 3.61
N LEU A 128 1.13 11.73 4.84
CA LEU A 128 0.20 12.79 5.19
C LEU A 128 0.95 13.89 5.94
N ASP A 129 0.56 15.15 5.75
CA ASP A 129 0.99 16.23 6.63
C ASP A 129 0.27 16.20 7.99
N THR A 130 0.55 17.20 8.82
CA THR A 130 -0.07 17.35 10.15
C THR A 130 -1.59 17.55 10.09
N ASP A 131 -2.10 18.06 8.96
CA ASP A 131 -3.53 18.27 8.71
C ASP A 131 -4.19 17.07 7.99
N ARG A 132 -3.49 15.93 7.95
CA ARG A 132 -3.91 14.67 7.32
C ARG A 132 -4.14 14.80 5.81
N GLN A 133 -3.54 15.78 5.14
CA GLN A 133 -3.58 15.89 3.68
C GLN A 133 -2.45 15.09 3.05
N ALA A 134 -2.74 14.43 1.93
CA ALA A 134 -1.75 13.66 1.19
C ALA A 134 -0.63 14.57 0.67
N ILE A 135 0.61 14.20 0.95
CA ILE A 135 1.81 14.90 0.50
C ILE A 135 2.76 13.94 -0.23
N PRO A 136 3.61 14.46 -1.14
CA PRO A 136 4.72 13.68 -1.68
C PRO A 136 5.64 13.17 -0.57
N VAL A 137 6.32 12.05 -0.80
CA VAL A 137 7.29 11.50 0.15
C VAL A 137 8.39 12.52 0.48
N PRO A 138 8.58 12.88 1.77
CA PRO A 138 9.73 13.67 2.18
C PRO A 138 11.03 12.91 1.88
N ARG A 139 12.04 13.60 1.35
CA ARG A 139 13.30 12.93 0.96
C ARG A 139 14.02 12.33 2.17
N GLN A 140 13.89 12.97 3.33
CA GLN A 140 14.54 12.56 4.58
C GLN A 140 14.00 11.24 5.14
N VAL A 141 12.82 10.77 4.71
CA VAL A 141 12.22 9.50 5.18
C VAL A 141 12.40 8.33 4.20
N LEU A 142 13.11 8.54 3.08
CA LEU A 142 13.33 7.49 2.10
C LEU A 142 14.40 6.49 2.56
N THR A 143 13.97 5.30 2.96
CA THR A 143 14.87 4.17 3.32
C THR A 143 14.93 3.09 2.24
N CYS A 144 13.99 3.08 1.30
CA CYS A 144 13.88 2.13 0.20
C CYS A 144 13.28 2.79 -1.05
N PRO A 145 13.36 2.14 -2.23
CA PRO A 145 12.74 2.66 -3.45
C PRO A 145 11.23 2.89 -3.27
N HIS A 146 10.76 4.09 -3.60
CA HIS A 146 9.34 4.44 -3.61
C HIS A 146 8.91 4.65 -5.07
N TYR A 147 8.18 3.71 -5.62
CA TYR A 147 7.58 3.83 -6.96
C TYR A 147 6.20 4.44 -6.82
N LEU A 148 5.84 5.38 -7.68
CA LEU A 148 4.48 5.91 -7.69
C LEU A 148 3.51 4.73 -7.90
N LEU A 149 2.55 4.60 -6.99
CA LEU A 149 1.51 3.60 -7.11
C LEU A 149 0.63 4.00 -8.29
N SER A 150 0.75 3.28 -9.40
CA SER A 150 0.03 3.59 -10.63
C SER A 150 -1.46 3.80 -10.36
N ALA A 151 -1.98 4.92 -10.86
CA ALA A 151 -3.39 5.28 -10.68
C ALA A 151 -4.31 4.17 -11.22
N ILE A 152 -5.50 4.08 -10.61
CA ILE A 152 -6.61 3.21 -11.04
C ILE A 152 -7.23 3.70 -12.35
N ASP A 153 -6.42 3.95 -13.37
CA ASP A 153 -6.92 4.25 -14.71
C ASP A 153 -5.93 3.71 -15.74
N GLY A 154 -6.11 2.42 -16.05
CA GLY A 154 -5.99 1.81 -17.38
C GLY A 154 -4.97 2.31 -18.41
N ARG A 155 -3.82 2.88 -18.05
CA ARG A 155 -2.86 3.40 -19.04
C ARG A 155 -1.55 2.63 -19.07
N ALA A 156 -1.56 1.69 -20.02
CA ALA A 156 -0.49 1.12 -20.82
C ALA A 156 0.59 0.29 -20.12
N GLU A 157 0.46 -1.03 -20.26
CA GLU A 157 1.61 -1.89 -20.53
C GLU A 157 2.54 -1.20 -21.54
N ILE A 158 3.81 -1.06 -21.18
CA ILE A 158 4.84 -0.69 -22.14
C ILE A 158 5.01 -1.90 -23.06
N THR A 159 4.34 -1.89 -24.22
CA THR A 159 4.64 -2.85 -25.28
C THR A 159 5.99 -2.49 -25.89
N ILE A 160 7.03 -3.28 -25.60
CA ILE A 160 8.30 -3.18 -26.30
C ILE A 160 8.12 -3.83 -27.68
N PRO A 161 8.27 -3.10 -28.80
CA PRO A 161 8.18 -3.70 -30.12
C PRO A 161 9.38 -4.64 -30.32
N THR A 162 9.09 -5.91 -30.60
CA THR A 162 10.12 -6.85 -31.07
C THR A 162 10.42 -6.52 -32.54
N PRO A 163 11.68 -6.26 -32.92
CA PRO A 163 12.02 -6.09 -34.32
C PRO A 163 11.85 -7.43 -35.07
N ALA A 164 11.33 -7.33 -36.30
CA ALA A 164 11.17 -8.44 -37.24
C ALA A 164 12.50 -8.93 -37.80
#